data_AF-K1S0T4-F1
#
_entry.id   AF-K1S0T4-F1
#
_cell.length_a   1.000
_cell.length_b   1.000
_cell.length_c   1.000
_cell.angle_alpha   90.00
_cell.angle_beta   90.00
_cell.angle_gamma   90.00
#
_symmetry.space_group_name_H-M   'P 1'
#
loop_
_entity.id
_entity.type
_entity.pdbx_description
1 polymer ?
#
loop_
_entity_poly.entity_id
_entity_poly.type
_entity_poly.pdbx_seq_one_letter_code
_entity_poly.pdbx_strand_id
1 'polypeptide(L)' 'MPEIALIGVGKDNSFGHPSDGTIERLNKIKCKILRTDENGEIELFVNKFQFIDYLTIL' A
#
# COMPACT_ATOMS: atom_id res chain seq x y z
N MET A 1 -2.89 15.06 1.06
CA MET A 1 -3.51 13.80 0.61
C MET A 1 -2.40 12.76 0.54
N PRO A 2 -2.55 11.52 1.07
CA PRO A 2 -1.47 10.55 1.03
C PRO A 2 -1.15 10.15 -0.42
N GLU A 3 0.13 10.13 -0.76
CA GLU A 3 0.60 9.67 -2.07
C GLU A 3 0.60 8.14 -2.13
N ILE A 4 0.99 7.48 -1.02
CA ILE A 4 1.05 6.02 -0.88
C ILE A 4 0.31 5.60 0.40
N ALA A 5 -0.47 4.52 0.30
CA ALA A 5 -1.05 3.77 1.41
C ALA A 5 -0.39 2.39 1.45
N LEU A 6 0.56 2.23 2.38
CA LEU A 6 1.19 0.94 2.69
C LEU A 6 0.31 0.18 3.68
N ILE A 7 -0.14 -1.02 3.32
CA ILE A 7 -1.11 -1.79 4.10
C ILE A 7 -0.53 -3.19 4.39
N GLY A 8 -0.24 -3.43 5.67
CA GLY A 8 0.16 -4.75 6.16
C GLY A 8 -1.04 -5.66 6.29
N VAL A 9 -1.04 -6.73 5.50
CA VAL A 9 -2.08 -7.76 5.47
C VAL A 9 -1.40 -9.13 5.44
N GLY A 10 -1.92 -10.08 6.21
CA GLY A 10 -1.43 -11.46 6.20
C GLY A 10 -1.64 -12.11 4.84
N LYS A 11 -0.76 -13.04 4.47
CA LYS A 11 -0.87 -13.84 3.24
C LYS A 11 -2.29 -14.40 3.09
N ASP A 12 -2.83 -14.35 1.88
CA ASP A 12 -4.19 -14.75 1.49
C ASP A 12 -5.33 -13.92 2.11
N ASN A 13 -5.01 -12.87 2.87
CA ASN A 13 -5.97 -11.91 3.41
C ASN A 13 -7.24 -12.53 4.03
N SER A 14 -7.08 -13.51 4.90
CA SER A 14 -8.21 -14.30 5.43
C SER A 14 -9.22 -13.47 6.25
N PHE A 15 -8.86 -12.26 6.67
CA PHE A 15 -9.73 -11.34 7.41
C PHE A 15 -10.47 -10.32 6.52
N GLY A 16 -10.18 -10.28 5.22
CA GLY A 16 -10.82 -9.33 4.30
C GLY A 16 -10.40 -7.88 4.55
N HIS A 17 -9.11 -7.65 4.80
CA HIS A 17 -8.52 -6.34 5.02
C HIS A 17 -7.65 -5.85 3.84
N PRO A 18 -7.59 -4.54 3.58
CA PRO A 18 -8.53 -3.52 4.04
C PRO A 18 -9.93 -3.75 3.44
N SER A 19 -10.97 -3.14 4.02
CA SER A 19 -12.32 -3.25 3.47
C SER A 19 -12.48 -2.52 2.13
N ASP A 20 -13.47 -2.93 1.33
CA ASP A 20 -13.76 -2.32 0.02
C ASP A 20 -13.98 -0.80 0.11
N GLY A 21 -14.67 -0.34 1.16
CA GLY A 21 -14.89 1.09 1.37
C GLY A 21 -13.59 1.87 1.65
N THR A 22 -12.56 1.22 2.21
CA THR A 22 -11.24 1.84 2.37
C THR A 22 -10.53 1.92 1.02
N ILE A 23 -10.55 0.82 0.24
CA ILE A 23 -9.99 0.78 -1.12
C ILE A 23 -10.64 1.86 -2.01
N GLU A 24 -11.96 2.00 -1.96
CA GLU A 24 -12.69 2.99 -2.76
C GLU A 24 -12.28 4.43 -2.42
N ARG A 25 -12.13 4.75 -1.13
CA ARG A 25 -11.70 6.09 -0.68
C ARG A 25 -10.27 6.39 -1.13
N LEU A 26 -9.36 5.43 -1.03
CA LEU A 26 -7.97 5.59 -1.48
C LEU A 26 -7.88 5.75 -3.01
N ASN A 27 -8.68 4.99 -3.76
CA ASN A 27 -8.78 5.15 -5.22
C ASN A 27 -9.35 6.51 -5.62
N LYS A 28 -10.38 7.01 -4.93
CA LYS A 28 -10.98 8.34 -5.18
C LYS A 28 -9.97 9.48 -5.09
N ILE A 29 -8.98 9.35 -4.23
CA ILE A 29 -7.92 10.35 -4.03
C ILE A 29 -6.66 10.06 -4.84
N LYS A 30 -6.70 9.05 -5.72
CA LYS A 30 -5.57 8.58 -6.54
C LYS A 30 -4.33 8.20 -5.70
N CYS A 31 -4.56 7.66 -4.51
CA CYS A 31 -3.49 7.17 -3.64
C CYS A 31 -3.00 5.81 -4.17
N LYS A 32 -1.68 5.62 -4.23
CA LYS A 32 -1.08 4.34 -4.58
C LYS A 32 -1.24 3.37 -3.41
N ILE A 33 -1.90 2.25 -3.63
CA ILE A 33 -2.08 1.21 -2.61
C ILE A 33 -0.99 0.14 -2.79
N LEU A 34 -0.27 -0.17 -1.70
CA LEU A 34 0.70 -1.27 -1.64
C LEU A 34 0.30 -2.22 -0.50
N ARG A 35 0.26 -3.52 -0.78
CA ARG A 35 -0.30 -4.55 0.11
C ARG A 35 0.68 -5.71 0.25
N THR A 36 1.03 -6.09 1.48
CA THR A 36 2.02 -7.17 1.71
C THR A 36 1.52 -8.55 1.29
N ASP A 37 0.20 -8.78 1.26
CA ASP A 37 -0.37 -10.04 0.79
C ASP A 37 -0.34 -10.19 -0.74
N GLU A 38 -0.26 -9.07 -1.47
CA GLU A 38 -0.21 -9.01 -2.93
C GLU A 38 1.21 -8.77 -3.47
N ASN A 39 2.03 -8.02 -2.72
CA ASN A 39 3.33 -7.52 -3.15
C ASN A 39 4.50 -8.15 -2.39
N GLY A 40 4.22 -8.99 -1.39
CA GLY A 40 5.22 -9.58 -0.51
C GLY A 40 5.92 -8.54 0.36
N GLU A 41 7.24 -8.61 0.45
CA GLU A 41 8.06 -7.63 1.16
C GLU A 41 8.10 -6.30 0.39
N ILE A 42 7.99 -5.18 1.10
CA ILE A 42 7.95 -3.84 0.52
C ILE A 42 8.99 -2.97 1.21
N GLU A 43 9.95 -2.47 0.43
CA GLU A 43 10.95 -1.51 0.87
C GLU A 43 10.56 -0.10 0.39
N LEU A 44 10.57 0.87 1.30
CA LEU A 44 10.32 2.29 1.00
C LEU A 44 11.61 3.09 1.18
N PHE A 45 11.97 3.87 0.15
CA PHE A 45 13.09 4.79 0.18
C PHE A 45 12.54 6.21 0.36
N VAL A 46 12.83 6.83 1.50
CA VAL A 46 12.32 8.17 1.84
C VAL A 46 13.47 9.17 1.87
N ASN A 47 13.33 10.27 1.14
CA ASN A 47 14.23 11.41 1.24
C ASN A 47 13.50 12.67 1.72
N LYS A 48 14.25 13.69 2.14
CA LYS A 48 13.71 14.98 2.61
C LYS A 48 12.89 15.74 1.57
N PHE A 49 13.02 15.40 0.28
CA PHE A 49 12.50 16.14 -0.87
C PHE A 49 11.43 15.37 -1.65
N GLN A 50 10.67 14.51 -0.94
CA GLN A 50 9.34 14.09 -1.37
C GLN A 50 9.27 12.96 -2.42
N PHE A 51 10.39 12.50 -2.99
CA PHE A 51 10.37 11.28 -3.80
C PHE A 51 10.37 10.06 -2.88
N ILE A 52 9.29 9.29 -2.96
CA ILE A 52 9.22 7.95 -2.38
C ILE A 52 9.39 6.96 -3.52
N ASP A 53 10.57 6.37 -3.60
CA ASP A 53 10.78 5.18 -4.42
C ASP A 53 10.44 3.93 -3.59
N TYR A 54 10.04 2.85 -4.26
CA TYR A 54 9.74 1.60 -3.59
C TYR A 54 10.15 0.38 -4.42
N LEU A 55 10.48 -0.70 -3.72
CA LEU A 55 10.74 -2.02 -4.28
C LEU A 55 9.78 -3.03 -3.65
N THR A 56 9.31 -3.98 -4.44
CA THR A 56 8.45 -5.08 -3.98
C THR A 56 9.11 -6.42 -4.31
N ILE A 57 9.06 -7.35 -3.37
CA ILE A 57 9.67 -8.69 -3.50
C ILE A 57 8.58 -9.72 -3.15
N LEU A 58 8.18 -10.53 -4.14
CA LEU A 58 7.14 -11.56 -4.01
C LEU A 58 7.64 -12.83 -3.32
#